data_AF-A0A8C6BKD4-F1
#
_entry.id   AF-A0A8C6BKD4-F1
#
_cell.length_a   1.000
_cell.length_b   1.000
_cell.length_c   1.000
_cell.angle_alpha   90.00
_cell.angle_beta   90.00
_cell.angle_gamma   90.00
#
_symmetry.space_group_name_H-M   'P 1'
#
loop_
_entity.id
_entity.type
_entity.pdbx_description
1 polymer ?
#
loop_
_entity_poly.entity_id
_entity_poly.type
_entity_poly.pdbx_seq_one_letter_code
_entity_poly.pdbx_strand_id
1 'polypeptide(L)'
;MFSFEGDFKTRPKVSLGGASRKYSIQRSAFDRRASLSQSGGTFSIANGPTLTLLVRQLLFFYKQNEDSKRLIWMYQNLIKYSSLFVQQLDGSERLTCLFQIKRLMSLCCRLLQNCNDDSLNVALPMRMLEVFSSKNTYLPVLQDASYVVSVIEQILHYMIQNGYYRSLYLLINSKLPSSIEYSDLSRVPIAKILLENVLKPLHFTYNSCPEGARQQVFTAFTKEVLAAPFTEQVFHFVIPALADVQTVFPYEPFLNALLSIEGPRSKTSGGAPWLFYFVLTVGENYLGTLSEEGLLVYLSVLQTLLSRLPVSPANTSCQDSASDSEDESGETDTQTSAPEDGRLSVPYITEECLKKLDTKQQTNTLLNLVWRDSASEEAFTLMAAICHTLMVQHRVMVPKARMYKG
;
A
#
# COMPACT_ATOMS: atom_id res chain seq x y z
N MET A 1 63.66 13.40 -34.14
CA MET A 1 62.80 14.59 -33.96
C MET A 1 61.61 14.42 -34.89
N PHE A 2 60.56 13.74 -34.44
CA PHE A 2 59.32 13.55 -35.19
C PHE A 2 58.18 14.13 -34.35
N SER A 3 57.59 15.21 -34.86
CA SER A 3 56.45 15.90 -34.24
C SER A 3 55.18 15.12 -34.56
N PHE A 4 54.41 14.78 -33.51
CA PHE A 4 53.09 14.16 -33.61
C PHE A 4 52.06 15.26 -33.36
N GLU A 5 51.55 15.89 -34.43
CA GLU A 5 50.35 16.73 -34.35
C GLU A 5 49.13 15.82 -34.40
N GLY A 6 48.59 15.54 -33.22
CA GLY A 6 47.30 14.87 -33.08
C GLY A 6 46.16 15.87 -33.21
N ASP A 7 45.43 15.80 -34.32
CA ASP A 7 44.13 16.46 -34.47
C ASP A 7 43.16 15.93 -33.40
N PHE A 8 42.85 16.77 -32.42
CA PHE A 8 41.77 16.53 -31.47
C PHE A 8 40.44 16.52 -32.22
N LYS A 9 39.89 15.33 -32.48
CA LYS A 9 38.49 15.14 -32.91
C LYS A 9 37.56 15.76 -31.86
N THR A 10 37.08 16.98 -32.12
CA THR A 10 35.95 17.57 -31.41
C THR A 10 34.72 16.67 -31.59
N ARG A 11 34.15 16.19 -30.49
CA ARG A 11 32.86 15.47 -30.48
C ARG A 11 31.79 16.35 -31.14
N PRO A 12 30.94 15.81 -32.03
CA PRO A 12 29.87 16.59 -32.62
C PRO A 12 28.86 16.99 -31.54
N LYS A 13 28.61 18.30 -31.40
CA LYS A 13 27.45 18.84 -30.66
C LYS A 13 26.19 18.46 -31.42
N VAL A 14 25.52 17.39 -30.98
CA VAL A 14 24.19 17.01 -31.50
C VAL A 14 23.18 18.03 -30.98
N SER A 15 22.43 18.68 -31.88
CA SER A 15 21.42 19.66 -31.51
C SER A 15 20.21 19.00 -30.86
N LEU A 16 19.92 19.36 -29.61
CA LEU A 16 18.75 18.91 -28.84
C LEU A 16 17.40 19.46 -29.37
N GLY A 17 17.39 20.20 -30.47
CA GLY A 17 16.21 20.93 -30.97
C GLY A 17 15.12 20.06 -31.65
N GLY A 18 15.45 18.85 -32.11
CA GLY A 18 14.53 18.00 -32.87
C GLY A 18 13.36 17.46 -32.03
N ALA A 19 13.59 17.10 -30.77
CA ALA A 19 12.57 16.53 -29.89
C ALA A 19 11.53 17.59 -29.44
N SER A 20 12.00 18.78 -29.08
CA SER A 20 11.14 19.90 -28.68
C SER A 20 10.19 20.32 -29.81
N ARG A 21 10.69 20.39 -31.06
CA ARG A 21 9.87 20.68 -32.24
C ARG A 21 8.79 19.63 -32.48
N LYS A 22 9.11 18.33 -32.31
CA LYS A 22 8.14 17.24 -32.45
C LYS A 22 7.03 17.33 -31.40
N TYR A 23 7.34 17.67 -30.14
CA TYR A 23 6.33 17.86 -29.09
C TYR A 23 5.40 19.04 -29.37
N SER A 24 5.95 20.17 -29.81
CA SER A 24 5.14 21.34 -30.21
C SER A 24 4.15 20.99 -31.33
N ILE A 25 4.60 20.29 -32.39
CA ILE A 25 3.74 19.86 -33.49
C ILE A 25 2.62 18.94 -33.00
N GLN A 26 2.93 17.97 -32.13
CA GLN A 26 1.94 17.04 -31.61
C GLN A 26 0.93 17.73 -30.68
N ARG A 27 1.35 18.71 -29.88
CA ARG A 27 0.45 19.54 -29.07
C ARG A 27 -0.54 20.32 -29.93
N SER A 28 -0.06 21.02 -30.96
CA SER A 28 -0.95 21.75 -31.87
C SER A 28 -1.89 20.80 -32.61
N ALA A 29 -1.44 19.59 -32.97
CA ALA A 29 -2.30 18.58 -33.58
C ALA A 29 -3.40 18.08 -32.63
N PHE A 30 -3.06 17.86 -31.35
CA PHE A 30 -4.03 17.50 -30.31
C PHE A 30 -5.06 18.63 -30.12
N ASP A 31 -4.60 19.87 -29.94
CA ASP A 31 -5.47 21.02 -29.68
C ASP A 31 -6.46 21.26 -30.82
N ARG A 32 -6.01 21.16 -32.09
CA ARG A 32 -6.89 21.26 -33.26
C ARG A 32 -7.98 20.18 -33.27
N ARG A 33 -7.64 18.94 -32.91
CA ARG A 33 -8.63 17.86 -32.86
C ARG A 33 -9.60 18.02 -31.70
N ALA A 34 -9.10 18.45 -30.55
CA ALA A 34 -9.92 18.77 -29.39
C ALA A 34 -10.91 19.89 -29.71
N SER A 35 -10.49 20.98 -30.38
CA SER A 35 -11.38 22.08 -30.77
C SER A 35 -12.43 21.65 -31.78
N LEU A 36 -12.05 20.88 -32.81
CA LEU A 36 -12.98 20.37 -33.83
C LEU A 36 -14.08 19.48 -33.23
N SER A 37 -13.74 18.75 -32.16
CA SER A 37 -14.70 17.88 -31.46
C SER A 37 -15.71 18.64 -30.60
N GLN A 38 -15.40 19.87 -30.17
CA GLN A 38 -16.30 20.72 -29.39
C GLN A 38 -17.24 21.52 -30.29
N SER A 39 -16.83 21.82 -31.52
CA SER A 39 -17.59 22.65 -32.46
C SER A 39 -18.61 21.88 -33.31
N GLY A 40 -18.92 20.61 -32.97
CA GLY A 40 -19.90 19.80 -33.70
C GLY A 40 -19.51 19.46 -35.15
N GLY A 41 -18.22 19.51 -35.49
CA GLY A 41 -17.72 19.17 -36.83
C GLY A 41 -17.73 17.65 -37.13
N THR A 42 -17.18 17.25 -38.27
CA THR A 42 -17.07 15.84 -38.72
C THR A 42 -16.25 14.92 -37.79
N PHE A 43 -15.52 15.50 -36.83
CA PHE A 43 -14.68 14.78 -35.88
C PHE A 43 -15.42 14.58 -34.54
N SER A 44 -16.06 13.42 -34.36
CA SER A 44 -16.72 13.08 -33.09
C SER A 44 -15.72 12.56 -32.06
N ILE A 45 -15.72 13.15 -30.86
CA ILE A 45 -14.98 12.63 -29.69
C ILE A 45 -15.59 11.33 -29.14
N ALA A 46 -16.87 11.09 -29.42
CA ALA A 46 -17.59 9.87 -29.04
C ALA A 46 -17.26 8.71 -30.00
N ASN A 47 -15.97 8.46 -30.20
CA ASN A 47 -15.46 7.40 -31.07
C ASN A 47 -14.18 6.80 -30.47
N GLY A 48 -14.14 5.47 -30.31
CA GLY A 48 -13.03 4.75 -29.65
C GLY A 48 -11.65 5.02 -30.28
N PRO A 49 -11.46 4.83 -31.60
CA PRO A 49 -10.19 5.11 -32.27
C PRO A 49 -9.73 6.57 -32.15
N THR A 50 -10.66 7.52 -32.14
CA THR A 50 -10.37 8.94 -31.90
C THR A 50 -9.80 9.16 -30.50
N LEU A 51 -10.42 8.57 -29.47
CA LEU A 51 -9.93 8.62 -28.09
C LEU A 51 -8.54 7.99 -27.98
N THR A 52 -8.33 6.81 -28.57
CA THR A 52 -7.03 6.13 -28.61
C THR A 52 -5.95 7.01 -29.25
N LEU A 53 -6.26 7.70 -30.35
CA LEU A 53 -5.31 8.61 -31.00
C LEU A 53 -4.96 9.81 -30.12
N LEU A 54 -5.96 10.46 -29.53
CA LEU A 54 -5.75 11.62 -28.65
C LEU A 54 -4.94 11.25 -27.41
N VAL A 55 -5.25 10.12 -26.79
CA VAL A 55 -4.47 9.59 -25.66
C VAL A 55 -3.04 9.27 -26.08
N ARG A 56 -2.83 8.65 -27.25
CA ARG A 56 -1.48 8.36 -27.78
C ARG A 56 -0.65 9.64 -27.91
N GLN A 57 -1.25 10.69 -28.48
CA GLN A 57 -0.58 11.97 -28.65
C GLN A 57 -0.28 12.63 -27.31
N LEU A 58 -1.27 12.70 -26.42
CA LEU A 58 -1.11 13.31 -25.10
C LEU A 58 0.03 12.62 -24.34
N LEU A 59 0.00 11.29 -24.23
CA LEU A 59 1.04 10.53 -23.54
C LEU A 59 2.44 10.69 -24.15
N PHE A 60 2.54 11.03 -25.44
CA PHE A 60 3.82 11.26 -26.11
C PHE A 60 4.47 12.60 -25.73
N PHE A 61 3.69 13.67 -25.59
CA PHE A 61 4.23 15.02 -25.29
C PHE A 61 4.01 15.49 -23.85
N TYR A 62 3.22 14.76 -23.05
CA TYR A 62 2.72 15.24 -21.76
C TYR A 62 3.84 15.67 -20.82
N LYS A 63 3.73 16.92 -20.35
CA LYS A 63 4.47 17.44 -19.20
C LYS A 63 3.50 18.11 -18.23
N GLN A 64 3.57 17.76 -16.96
CA GLN A 64 2.63 18.21 -15.93
C GLN A 64 2.45 19.74 -15.92
N ASN A 65 3.55 20.50 -15.89
CA ASN A 65 3.49 21.96 -15.81
C ASN A 65 2.94 22.64 -17.08
N GLU A 66 2.99 21.97 -18.24
CA GLU A 66 2.57 22.55 -19.54
C GLU A 66 1.19 22.04 -19.99
N ASP A 67 0.86 20.79 -19.66
CA ASP A 67 -0.20 20.01 -20.30
C ASP A 67 -1.30 19.53 -19.33
N SER A 68 -1.30 19.98 -18.06
CA SER A 68 -2.31 19.59 -17.05
C SER A 68 -3.74 19.84 -17.51
N LYS A 69 -4.03 20.99 -18.16
CA LYS A 69 -5.37 21.30 -18.69
C LYS A 69 -5.82 20.31 -19.77
N ARG A 70 -4.90 19.88 -20.65
CA ARG A 70 -5.18 18.88 -21.70
C ARG A 70 -5.46 17.52 -21.08
N LEU A 71 -4.72 17.15 -20.04
CA LEU A 71 -4.94 15.91 -19.30
C LEU A 71 -6.29 15.89 -18.58
N ILE A 72 -6.65 16.97 -17.89
CA ILE A 72 -7.97 17.12 -17.25
C ILE A 72 -9.09 16.95 -18.28
N TRP A 73 -9.00 17.66 -19.42
CA TRP A 73 -9.98 17.55 -20.49
C TRP A 73 -10.05 16.11 -21.04
N MET A 74 -8.91 15.43 -21.21
CA MET A 74 -8.89 14.05 -21.68
C MET A 74 -9.54 13.10 -20.67
N TYR A 75 -9.24 13.22 -19.37
CA TYR A 75 -9.87 12.40 -18.33
C TYR A 75 -11.39 12.56 -18.28
N GLN A 76 -11.91 13.79 -18.38
CA GLN A 76 -13.35 14.04 -18.43
C GLN A 76 -14.02 13.30 -19.60
N ASN A 77 -13.41 13.34 -20.78
CA ASN A 77 -13.92 12.64 -21.96
C ASN A 77 -13.80 11.11 -21.82
N LEU A 78 -12.70 10.61 -21.26
CA LEU A 78 -12.51 9.16 -21.04
C LEU A 78 -13.50 8.60 -20.03
N ILE A 79 -13.83 9.34 -18.97
CA ILE A 79 -14.87 8.93 -18.02
C ILE A 79 -16.23 8.88 -18.72
N LYS A 80 -16.57 9.94 -19.45
CA LYS A 80 -17.86 10.08 -20.16
C LYS A 80 -18.06 9.00 -21.23
N TYR A 81 -17.00 8.66 -21.97
CA TYR A 81 -17.02 7.71 -23.08
C TYR A 81 -16.24 6.43 -22.78
N SER A 82 -16.21 6.02 -21.51
CA SER A 82 -15.41 4.89 -21.03
C SER A 82 -15.71 3.59 -21.77
N SER A 83 -16.99 3.30 -22.05
CA SER A 83 -17.41 2.12 -22.80
C SER A 83 -16.81 2.05 -24.21
N LEU A 84 -16.83 3.16 -24.94
CA LEU A 84 -16.29 3.26 -26.31
C LEU A 84 -14.76 3.10 -26.34
N PHE A 85 -14.09 3.64 -25.33
CA PHE A 85 -12.63 3.51 -25.21
C PHE A 85 -12.24 2.07 -24.83
N VAL A 86 -12.94 1.49 -23.85
CA VAL A 86 -12.71 0.11 -23.42
C VAL A 86 -13.03 -0.91 -24.50
N GLN A 87 -13.99 -0.64 -25.38
CA GLN A 87 -14.30 -1.50 -26.52
C GLN A 87 -13.08 -1.74 -27.44
N GLN A 88 -12.10 -0.85 -27.43
CA GLN A 88 -10.86 -1.03 -28.19
C GLN A 88 -10.00 -2.21 -27.66
N LEU A 89 -10.29 -2.73 -26.47
CA LEU A 89 -9.66 -3.95 -25.92
C LEU A 89 -10.14 -5.24 -26.58
N ASP A 90 -11.21 -5.20 -27.39
CA ASP A 90 -11.73 -6.34 -28.15
C ASP A 90 -11.21 -6.37 -29.61
N GLY A 91 -10.52 -5.31 -30.04
CA GLY A 91 -10.07 -5.13 -31.41
C GLY A 91 -8.57 -5.37 -31.66
N SER A 92 -8.12 -4.95 -32.84
CA SER A 92 -6.70 -4.97 -33.25
C SER A 92 -5.79 -4.07 -32.40
N GLU A 93 -6.35 -3.00 -31.80
CA GLU A 93 -5.63 -2.04 -30.96
C GLU A 93 -5.57 -2.44 -29.48
N ARG A 94 -5.98 -3.68 -29.13
CA ARG A 94 -6.08 -4.17 -27.75
C ARG A 94 -4.84 -3.88 -26.88
N LEU A 95 -3.65 -4.23 -27.37
CA LEU A 95 -2.40 -4.02 -26.62
C LEU A 95 -2.10 -2.53 -26.44
N THR A 96 -2.35 -1.71 -27.47
CA THR A 96 -2.20 -0.26 -27.42
C THR A 96 -3.15 0.33 -26.37
N CYS A 97 -4.43 -0.04 -26.41
CA CYS A 97 -5.45 0.48 -25.50
C CYS A 97 -5.12 0.12 -24.04
N LEU A 98 -4.74 -1.14 -23.78
CA LEU A 98 -4.35 -1.57 -22.45
C LEU A 98 -3.13 -0.80 -21.92
N PHE A 99 -2.11 -0.62 -22.76
CA PHE A 99 -0.94 0.18 -22.41
C PHE A 99 -1.31 1.64 -22.11
N GLN A 100 -2.19 2.23 -22.90
CA GLN A 100 -2.69 3.58 -22.68
C GLN A 100 -3.42 3.72 -21.35
N ILE A 101 -4.33 2.79 -21.01
CA ILE A 101 -5.02 2.78 -19.72
C ILE A 101 -3.98 2.72 -18.59
N LYS A 102 -3.07 1.74 -18.61
CA LYS A 102 -1.98 1.60 -17.62
C LYS A 102 -1.20 2.92 -17.42
N ARG A 103 -0.77 3.55 -18.51
CA ARG A 103 -0.03 4.83 -18.46
C ARG A 103 -0.87 5.97 -17.90
N LEU A 104 -2.13 6.10 -18.30
CA LEU A 104 -3.05 7.11 -17.77
C LEU A 104 -3.27 6.93 -16.26
N MET A 105 -3.41 5.68 -15.79
CA MET A 105 -3.57 5.39 -14.37
C MET A 105 -2.32 5.73 -13.55
N SER A 106 -1.13 5.47 -14.09
CA SER A 106 0.12 5.90 -13.45
C SER A 106 0.24 7.43 -13.37
N LEU A 107 -0.23 8.17 -14.40
CA LEU A 107 -0.33 9.62 -14.32
C LEU A 107 -1.32 10.07 -13.23
N CYS A 108 -2.46 9.40 -13.06
CA CYS A 108 -3.37 9.67 -11.94
C CYS A 108 -2.65 9.51 -10.59
N CYS A 109 -1.92 8.40 -10.40
CA CYS A 109 -1.17 8.16 -9.16
C CYS A 109 -0.17 9.29 -8.88
N ARG A 110 0.58 9.72 -9.90
CA ARG A 110 1.55 10.83 -9.77
C ARG A 110 0.89 12.16 -9.43
N LEU A 111 -0.26 12.47 -10.03
CA LEU A 111 -1.00 13.68 -9.70
C LEU A 111 -1.49 13.66 -8.24
N LEU A 112 -2.01 12.51 -7.80
CA LEU A 112 -2.51 12.34 -6.43
C LEU A 112 -1.41 12.43 -5.36
N GLN A 113 -0.14 12.16 -5.69
CA GLN A 113 0.97 12.35 -4.76
C GLN A 113 1.23 13.84 -4.44
N ASN A 114 0.70 14.76 -5.24
CA ASN A 114 0.80 16.20 -5.00
C ASN A 114 -0.44 16.75 -4.28
N CYS A 115 -1.18 15.92 -3.53
CA CYS A 115 -2.45 16.28 -2.87
C CYS A 115 -2.36 17.41 -1.82
N ASN A 116 -1.15 17.78 -1.40
CA ASN A 116 -0.87 18.89 -0.50
C ASN A 116 -0.89 20.25 -1.20
N ASP A 117 -0.89 20.26 -2.54
CA ASP A 117 -1.11 21.47 -3.32
C ASP A 117 -2.62 21.73 -3.40
N ASP A 118 -3.11 22.75 -2.70
CA ASP A 118 -4.54 23.11 -2.65
C ASP A 118 -5.12 23.46 -4.02
N SER A 119 -4.27 23.75 -5.02
CA SER A 119 -4.73 24.01 -6.39
C SER A 119 -5.13 22.73 -7.15
N LEU A 120 -4.72 21.54 -6.67
CA LEU A 120 -5.00 20.26 -7.32
C LEU A 120 -6.30 19.63 -6.81
N ASN A 121 -7.30 19.57 -7.69
CA ASN A 121 -8.52 18.84 -7.43
C ASN A 121 -8.30 17.31 -7.59
N VAL A 122 -8.27 16.59 -6.47
CA VAL A 122 -8.09 15.13 -6.41
C VAL A 122 -9.28 14.32 -6.93
N ALA A 123 -10.46 14.92 -7.07
CA ALA A 123 -11.69 14.21 -7.44
C ALA A 123 -11.60 13.58 -8.83
N LEU A 124 -11.02 14.27 -9.82
CA LEU A 124 -10.95 13.75 -11.19
C LEU A 124 -9.96 12.57 -11.31
N PRO A 125 -8.72 12.65 -10.79
CA PRO A 125 -7.85 11.47 -10.74
C PRO A 125 -8.44 10.31 -9.93
N MET A 126 -9.10 10.57 -8.80
CA MET A 126 -9.80 9.52 -8.04
C MET A 126 -10.92 8.88 -8.85
N ARG A 127 -11.71 9.66 -9.59
CA ARG A 127 -12.76 9.14 -10.46
C ARG A 127 -12.19 8.29 -11.60
N MET A 128 -11.05 8.67 -12.16
CA MET A 128 -10.33 7.84 -13.14
C MET A 128 -9.93 6.49 -12.53
N LEU A 129 -9.36 6.48 -11.32
CA LEU A 129 -9.01 5.23 -10.60
C LEU A 129 -10.23 4.35 -10.41
N GLU A 130 -11.33 4.93 -9.92
CA GLU A 130 -12.57 4.21 -9.68
C GLU A 130 -13.13 3.58 -10.97
N VAL A 131 -13.28 4.37 -12.04
CA VAL A 131 -13.86 3.92 -13.31
C VAL A 131 -12.97 2.86 -13.97
N PHE A 132 -11.69 3.15 -14.20
CA PHE A 132 -10.83 2.27 -14.98
C PHE A 132 -10.25 1.09 -14.22
N SER A 133 -10.51 0.97 -12.91
CA SER A 133 -10.26 -0.27 -12.16
C SER A 133 -11.54 -1.07 -11.91
N SER A 134 -12.74 -0.56 -12.26
CA SER A 134 -14.02 -1.20 -11.94
C SER A 134 -14.43 -2.24 -12.97
N LYS A 135 -14.83 -3.43 -12.52
CA LYS A 135 -15.44 -4.48 -13.36
C LYS A 135 -16.64 -3.96 -14.16
N ASN A 136 -17.42 -3.05 -13.57
CA ASN A 136 -18.63 -2.49 -14.18
C ASN A 136 -18.34 -1.69 -15.45
N THR A 137 -17.12 -1.17 -15.60
CA THR A 137 -16.70 -0.42 -16.79
C THR A 137 -16.36 -1.34 -17.97
N TYR A 138 -15.89 -2.56 -17.70
CA TYR A 138 -15.42 -3.48 -18.74
C TYR A 138 -16.41 -4.58 -19.07
N LEU A 139 -17.11 -5.15 -18.08
CA LEU A 139 -17.96 -6.33 -18.27
C LEU A 139 -19.08 -6.12 -19.31
N PRO A 140 -19.84 -5.01 -19.31
CA PRO A 140 -20.90 -4.81 -20.30
C PRO A 140 -20.39 -4.72 -21.74
N VAL A 141 -19.12 -4.35 -21.93
CA VAL A 141 -18.51 -4.11 -23.24
C VAL A 141 -17.80 -5.35 -23.75
N LEU A 142 -16.99 -5.99 -22.90
CA LEU A 142 -16.15 -7.13 -23.29
C LEU A 142 -16.86 -8.48 -23.14
N GLN A 143 -17.90 -8.56 -22.32
CA GLN A 143 -18.77 -9.74 -22.13
C GLN A 143 -18.07 -11.04 -21.67
N ASP A 144 -16.76 -11.01 -21.43
CA ASP A 144 -15.96 -12.10 -20.87
C ASP A 144 -15.45 -11.72 -19.47
N ALA A 145 -16.00 -12.35 -18.44
CA ALA A 145 -15.65 -12.06 -17.05
C ALA A 145 -14.19 -12.42 -16.71
N SER A 146 -13.64 -13.50 -17.27
CA SER A 146 -12.27 -13.95 -17.01
C SER A 146 -11.26 -13.00 -17.66
N TYR A 147 -11.53 -12.58 -18.90
CA TYR A 147 -10.71 -11.58 -19.58
C TYR A 147 -10.76 -10.22 -18.89
N VAL A 148 -11.94 -9.79 -18.40
CA VAL A 148 -12.08 -8.55 -17.62
C VAL A 148 -11.25 -8.58 -16.34
N VAL A 149 -11.27 -9.70 -15.60
CA VAL A 149 -10.43 -9.88 -14.41
C VAL A 149 -8.96 -9.76 -14.80
N SER A 150 -8.54 -10.40 -15.89
CA SER A 150 -7.17 -10.32 -16.41
C SER A 150 -6.71 -8.89 -16.71
N VAL A 151 -7.58 -8.11 -17.38
CA VAL A 151 -7.30 -6.70 -17.68
C VAL A 151 -7.14 -5.88 -16.40
N ILE A 152 -8.03 -6.07 -15.42
CA ILE A 152 -7.98 -5.33 -14.15
C ILE A 152 -6.75 -5.71 -13.33
N GLU A 153 -6.41 -6.99 -13.23
CA GLU A 153 -5.18 -7.46 -12.57
C GLU A 153 -3.94 -6.75 -13.15
N GLN A 154 -3.85 -6.70 -14.47
CA GLN A 154 -2.74 -6.07 -15.16
C GLN A 154 -2.68 -4.55 -14.96
N ILE A 155 -3.83 -3.87 -14.89
CA ILE A 155 -3.90 -2.43 -14.62
C ILE A 155 -3.47 -2.15 -13.18
N LEU A 156 -4.03 -2.86 -12.21
CA LEU A 156 -3.72 -2.71 -10.79
C LEU A 156 -2.25 -3.00 -10.50
N HIS A 157 -1.72 -4.11 -11.04
CA HIS A 157 -0.30 -4.47 -10.88
C HIS A 157 0.61 -3.38 -11.42
N TYR A 158 0.32 -2.85 -12.62
CA TYR A 158 1.07 -1.73 -13.19
C TYR A 158 0.98 -0.47 -12.32
N MET A 159 -0.20 -0.13 -11.80
CA MET A 159 -0.38 1.03 -10.92
C MET A 159 0.45 0.90 -9.64
N ILE A 160 0.46 -0.28 -9.02
CA ILE A 160 1.22 -0.56 -7.81
C ILE A 160 2.72 -0.37 -8.05
N GLN A 161 3.25 -0.90 -9.14
CA GLN A 161 4.64 -0.69 -9.54
C GLN A 161 4.99 0.80 -9.76
N ASN A 162 3.98 1.64 -10.01
CA ASN A 162 4.13 3.07 -10.26
C ASN A 162 3.64 3.93 -9.07
N GLY A 163 3.66 3.39 -7.85
CA GLY A 163 3.48 4.17 -6.62
C GLY A 163 2.03 4.39 -6.18
N TYR A 164 1.11 3.51 -6.57
CA TYR A 164 -0.31 3.60 -6.17
C TYR A 164 -0.52 3.65 -4.64
N TYR A 165 0.08 2.74 -3.87
CA TYR A 165 -0.06 2.75 -2.41
C TYR A 165 0.56 3.99 -1.77
N ARG A 166 1.65 4.51 -2.33
CA ARG A 166 2.22 5.80 -1.91
C ARG A 166 1.23 6.95 -2.13
N SER A 167 0.55 6.98 -3.28
CA SER A 167 -0.49 7.97 -3.57
C SER A 167 -1.65 7.89 -2.57
N LEU A 168 -2.14 6.68 -2.28
CA LEU A 168 -3.22 6.49 -1.31
C LEU A 168 -2.79 6.87 0.11
N TYR A 169 -1.59 6.49 0.53
CA TYR A 169 -1.04 6.87 1.84
C TYR A 169 -1.00 8.39 2.01
N LEU A 170 -0.52 9.12 1.01
CA LEU A 170 -0.49 10.60 1.06
C LEU A 170 -1.90 11.21 1.08
N LEU A 171 -2.85 10.66 0.33
CA LEU A 171 -4.25 11.11 0.34
C LEU A 171 -4.92 10.89 1.70
N ILE A 172 -4.74 9.70 2.30
CA ILE A 172 -5.29 9.37 3.62
C ILE A 172 -4.81 10.39 4.66
N ASN A 173 -3.50 10.66 4.68
CA ASN A 173 -2.91 11.57 5.66
C ASN A 173 -3.20 13.06 5.40
N SER A 174 -3.52 13.45 4.16
CA SER A 174 -3.80 14.86 3.82
C SER A 174 -5.28 15.22 3.75
N LYS A 175 -6.16 14.26 3.44
CA LYS A 175 -7.59 14.51 3.22
C LYS A 175 -8.50 13.95 4.31
N LEU A 176 -7.99 13.06 5.18
CA LEU A 176 -8.74 12.63 6.36
C LEU A 176 -8.25 13.38 7.60
N PRO A 177 -9.17 13.80 8.49
CA PRO A 177 -8.79 14.42 9.76
C PRO A 177 -7.98 13.43 10.61
N SER A 178 -7.04 13.91 11.41
CA SER A 178 -6.25 13.05 12.31
C SER A 178 -7.10 12.33 13.35
N SER A 179 -8.23 12.93 13.76
CA SER A 179 -9.18 12.34 14.69
C SER A 179 -10.15 11.33 14.04
N ILE A 180 -9.91 10.90 12.80
CA ILE A 180 -10.79 9.95 12.11
C ILE A 180 -10.74 8.59 12.79
N GLU A 181 -11.90 8.05 13.14
CA GLU A 181 -12.03 6.67 13.59
C GLU A 181 -12.68 5.80 12.52
N TYR A 182 -12.44 4.49 12.58
CA TYR A 182 -13.14 3.54 11.69
C TYR A 182 -14.68 3.63 11.82
N SER A 183 -15.19 3.95 13.01
CA SER A 183 -16.62 4.15 13.28
C SER A 183 -17.24 5.28 12.44
N ASP A 184 -16.45 6.24 11.98
CA ASP A 184 -16.89 7.38 11.17
C ASP A 184 -16.99 7.09 9.66
N LEU A 185 -16.76 5.84 9.21
CA LEU A 185 -16.78 5.45 7.80
C LEU A 185 -18.06 5.89 7.05
N SER A 186 -19.21 5.87 7.74
CA SER A 186 -20.50 6.28 7.19
C SER A 186 -20.67 7.80 7.06
N ARG A 187 -19.97 8.57 7.90
CA ARG A 187 -20.05 10.03 7.99
C ARG A 187 -19.09 10.74 7.06
N VAL A 188 -18.01 10.07 6.66
CA VAL A 188 -16.93 10.63 5.82
C VAL A 188 -16.85 9.85 4.50
N PRO A 189 -17.59 10.25 3.44
CA PRO A 189 -17.67 9.49 2.19
C PRO A 189 -16.32 9.21 1.51
N ILE A 190 -15.39 10.18 1.59
CA ILE A 190 -14.04 10.02 1.03
C ILE A 190 -13.23 8.95 1.76
N ALA A 191 -13.46 8.73 3.07
CA ALA A 191 -12.78 7.70 3.84
C ALA A 191 -13.15 6.30 3.32
N LYS A 192 -14.43 6.07 3.05
CA LYS A 192 -14.90 4.83 2.42
C LYS A 192 -14.26 4.58 1.06
N ILE A 193 -14.23 5.60 0.19
CA ILE A 193 -13.61 5.49 -1.14
C ILE A 193 -12.12 5.16 -1.02
N LEU A 194 -11.38 5.83 -0.12
CA LEU A 194 -9.96 5.57 0.08
C LEU A 194 -9.71 4.15 0.60
N LEU A 195 -10.50 3.69 1.58
CA LEU A 195 -10.39 2.34 2.12
C LEU A 195 -10.67 1.27 1.05
N GLU A 196 -11.73 1.44 0.26
CA GLU A 196 -12.02 0.53 -0.87
C GLU A 196 -10.86 0.49 -1.87
N ASN A 197 -10.21 1.62 -2.14
CA ASN A 197 -9.05 1.69 -3.02
C ASN A 197 -7.79 1.06 -2.42
N VAL A 198 -7.63 1.06 -1.08
CA VAL A 198 -6.55 0.34 -0.37
C VAL A 198 -6.76 -1.18 -0.45
N LEU A 199 -7.98 -1.64 -0.18
CA LEU A 199 -8.34 -3.06 -0.12
C LEU A 199 -8.36 -3.71 -1.50
N LYS A 200 -8.93 -3.03 -2.50
CA LYS A 200 -9.23 -3.61 -3.81
C LYS A 200 -8.07 -4.39 -4.43
N PRO A 201 -6.84 -3.88 -4.52
CA PRO A 201 -5.75 -4.63 -5.14
C PRO A 201 -5.32 -5.85 -4.33
N LEU A 202 -5.56 -5.89 -3.02
CA LEU A 202 -5.16 -7.01 -2.16
C LEU A 202 -6.01 -8.28 -2.42
N HIS A 203 -7.26 -8.11 -2.83
CA HIS A 203 -8.18 -9.23 -3.09
C HIS A 203 -7.94 -9.96 -4.42
N PHE A 204 -7.10 -9.43 -5.31
CA PHE A 204 -6.79 -10.09 -6.57
C PHE A 204 -5.71 -11.15 -6.42
N THR A 205 -5.82 -12.22 -7.22
CA THR A 205 -4.83 -13.29 -7.27
C THR A 205 -3.64 -12.96 -8.18
N TYR A 206 -3.82 -12.08 -9.17
CA TYR A 206 -2.83 -11.67 -10.17
C TYR A 206 -2.32 -12.82 -11.04
N ASN A 207 -3.19 -13.79 -11.36
CA ASN A 207 -2.84 -14.95 -12.17
C ASN A 207 -2.49 -14.57 -13.62
N SER A 208 -2.95 -13.40 -14.08
CA SER A 208 -2.66 -12.87 -15.41
C SER A 208 -1.38 -12.05 -15.50
N CYS A 209 -0.66 -11.91 -14.40
CA CYS A 209 0.56 -11.10 -14.30
C CYS A 209 1.79 -12.03 -14.16
N PRO A 210 3.02 -11.49 -14.27
CA PRO A 210 4.24 -12.28 -14.05
C PRO A 210 4.24 -12.97 -12.68
N GLU A 211 4.95 -14.09 -12.59
CA GLU A 211 5.11 -14.83 -11.33
C GLU A 211 5.60 -13.91 -10.21
N GLY A 212 5.02 -14.07 -9.01
CA GLY A 212 5.29 -13.17 -7.88
C GLY A 212 4.58 -11.82 -7.94
N ALA A 213 3.68 -11.55 -8.89
CA ALA A 213 2.93 -10.29 -8.92
C ALA A 213 2.13 -10.03 -7.63
N ARG A 214 1.43 -11.05 -7.12
CA ARG A 214 0.70 -10.95 -5.84
C ARG A 214 1.63 -10.62 -4.66
N GLN A 215 2.82 -11.22 -4.65
CA GLN A 215 3.86 -10.94 -3.68
C GLN A 215 4.31 -9.47 -3.73
N GLN A 216 4.52 -8.94 -4.94
CA GLN A 216 4.90 -7.54 -5.14
C GLN A 216 3.80 -6.58 -4.66
N VAL A 217 2.52 -6.95 -4.83
CA VAL A 217 1.38 -6.17 -4.33
C VAL A 217 1.44 -6.04 -2.82
N PHE A 218 1.55 -7.15 -2.10
CA PHE A 218 1.68 -7.13 -0.64
C PHE A 218 2.95 -6.40 -0.20
N THR A 219 4.08 -6.62 -0.87
CA THR A 219 5.35 -5.94 -0.56
C THR A 219 5.21 -4.42 -0.67
N ALA A 220 4.57 -3.93 -1.73
CA ALA A 220 4.32 -2.50 -1.92
C ALA A 220 3.37 -1.95 -0.85
N PHE A 221 2.30 -2.67 -0.51
CA PHE A 221 1.38 -2.29 0.56
C PHE A 221 2.11 -2.20 1.92
N THR A 222 2.83 -3.25 2.31
CA THR A 222 3.63 -3.32 3.53
C THR A 222 4.61 -2.14 3.61
N LYS A 223 5.39 -1.92 2.54
CA LYS A 223 6.41 -0.88 2.51
C LYS A 223 5.83 0.53 2.62
N GLU A 224 4.78 0.82 1.86
CA GLU A 224 4.26 2.20 1.74
C GLU A 224 3.27 2.58 2.84
N VAL A 225 2.57 1.60 3.44
CA VAL A 225 1.50 1.85 4.42
C VAL A 225 1.87 1.38 5.82
N LEU A 226 2.56 0.25 5.97
CA LEU A 226 2.70 -0.41 7.28
C LEU A 226 4.10 -0.36 7.90
N ALA A 227 5.15 -0.14 7.10
CA ALA A 227 6.53 -0.22 7.57
C ALA A 227 7.08 1.09 8.19
N ALA A 228 6.39 2.21 7.98
CA ALA A 228 6.75 3.50 8.57
C ALA A 228 6.02 3.72 9.91
N PRO A 229 6.51 4.63 10.78
CA PRO A 229 5.78 5.04 11.97
C PRO A 229 4.35 5.45 11.64
N PHE A 230 3.38 4.84 12.33
CA PHE A 230 1.97 5.06 12.05
C PHE A 230 1.58 6.51 12.32
N THR A 231 0.78 7.05 11.41
CA THR A 231 -0.01 8.25 11.66
C THR A 231 -1.30 7.87 12.37
N GLU A 232 -1.96 8.85 12.96
CA GLU A 232 -3.27 8.64 13.61
C GLU A 232 -4.30 8.01 12.65
N GLN A 233 -4.33 8.44 11.38
CA GLN A 233 -5.23 7.88 10.38
C GLN A 233 -4.93 6.41 10.07
N VAL A 234 -3.64 6.02 10.04
CA VAL A 234 -3.30 4.61 9.84
C VAL A 234 -3.70 3.79 11.07
N PHE A 235 -3.40 4.29 12.27
CA PHE A 235 -3.62 3.56 13.52
C PHE A 235 -5.09 3.44 13.92
N HIS A 236 -5.89 4.51 13.80
CA HIS A 236 -7.29 4.56 14.26
C HIS A 236 -8.32 4.27 13.17
N PHE A 237 -7.94 4.36 11.89
CA PHE A 237 -8.86 4.14 10.77
C PHE A 237 -8.44 2.98 9.87
N VAL A 238 -7.23 2.99 9.30
CA VAL A 238 -6.83 1.95 8.32
C VAL A 238 -6.69 0.59 8.98
N ILE A 239 -5.92 0.46 10.07
CA ILE A 239 -5.68 -0.85 10.71
C ILE A 239 -6.99 -1.46 11.25
N PRO A 240 -7.84 -0.73 12.00
CA PRO A 240 -9.11 -1.28 12.49
C PRO A 240 -10.04 -1.69 11.36
N ALA A 241 -10.06 -0.95 10.24
CA ALA A 241 -10.82 -1.35 9.07
C ALA A 241 -10.35 -2.69 8.50
N LEU A 242 -9.03 -2.91 8.39
CA LEU A 242 -8.47 -4.17 7.89
C LEU A 242 -8.67 -5.34 8.87
N ALA A 243 -8.80 -5.05 10.16
CA ALA A 243 -9.12 -6.04 11.18
C ALA A 243 -10.61 -6.44 11.16
N ASP A 244 -11.50 -5.61 10.62
CA ASP A 244 -12.93 -5.93 10.50
C ASP A 244 -13.15 -7.10 9.55
N VAL A 245 -13.81 -8.15 10.05
CA VAL A 245 -14.16 -9.38 9.32
C VAL A 245 -14.95 -9.09 8.04
N GLN A 246 -15.75 -8.01 8.03
CA GLN A 246 -16.54 -7.62 6.84
C GLN A 246 -15.67 -7.15 5.67
N THR A 247 -14.42 -6.73 5.93
CA THR A 247 -13.49 -6.34 4.87
C THR A 247 -12.82 -7.54 4.19
N VAL A 248 -12.87 -8.72 4.82
CA VAL A 248 -12.34 -9.99 4.28
C VAL A 248 -10.86 -9.85 3.86
N PHE A 249 -10.06 -9.20 4.69
CA PHE A 249 -8.64 -8.99 4.42
C PHE A 249 -7.95 -10.35 4.14
N PRO A 250 -7.18 -10.49 3.05
CA PRO A 250 -6.52 -11.75 2.68
C PRO A 250 -5.30 -12.01 3.57
N TYR A 251 -5.56 -12.33 4.84
CA TYR A 251 -4.56 -12.39 5.89
C TYR A 251 -3.51 -13.50 5.67
N GLU A 252 -3.93 -14.73 5.35
CA GLU A 252 -3.00 -15.82 5.09
C GLU A 252 -2.09 -15.57 3.86
N PRO A 253 -2.60 -15.11 2.69
CA PRO A 253 -1.75 -14.66 1.59
C PRO A 253 -0.78 -13.53 1.97
N PHE A 254 -1.23 -12.60 2.83
CA PHE A 254 -0.38 -11.51 3.33
C PHE A 254 0.77 -12.03 4.21
N LEU A 255 0.51 -12.96 5.13
CA LEU A 255 1.55 -13.52 6.00
C LEU A 255 2.62 -14.28 5.20
N ASN A 256 2.20 -15.09 4.22
CA ASN A 256 3.11 -15.76 3.29
C ASN A 256 4.02 -14.75 2.57
N ALA A 257 3.44 -13.61 2.20
CA ALA A 257 4.20 -12.55 1.58
C ALA A 257 5.18 -11.88 2.53
N LEU A 258 4.83 -11.74 3.80
CA LEU A 258 5.69 -11.10 4.79
C LEU A 258 6.96 -11.93 5.05
N LEU A 259 6.86 -13.26 5.15
CA LEU A 259 8.04 -14.13 5.31
C LEU A 259 9.04 -14.02 4.16
N SER A 260 8.55 -13.85 2.93
CA SER A 260 9.40 -13.65 1.75
C SER A 260 10.16 -12.33 1.79
N ILE A 261 9.63 -11.30 2.47
CA ILE A 261 10.24 -9.98 2.65
C ILE A 261 11.25 -10.01 3.81
N GLU A 262 10.88 -10.69 4.90
CA GLU A 262 11.62 -10.64 6.16
C GLU A 262 12.72 -11.69 6.32
N GLY A 263 13.03 -12.45 5.26
CA GLY A 263 14.06 -13.48 5.26
C GLY A 263 15.40 -13.05 5.89
N PRO A 264 16.27 -14.01 6.25
CA PRO A 264 17.39 -13.86 7.19
C PRO A 264 18.45 -12.79 6.84
N ARG A 265 18.34 -12.12 5.69
CA ARG A 265 19.24 -11.05 5.22
C ARG A 265 18.63 -9.64 5.28
N SER A 266 17.38 -9.47 5.70
CA SER A 266 16.77 -8.14 5.85
C SER A 266 17.33 -7.42 7.09
N LYS A 267 18.17 -6.40 6.86
CA LYS A 267 18.86 -5.63 7.92
C LYS A 267 18.05 -4.44 8.44
N THR A 268 16.82 -4.21 7.97
CA THR A 268 16.04 -3.03 8.34
C THR A 268 15.15 -3.33 9.55
N SER A 269 15.69 -3.15 10.75
CA SER A 269 14.96 -3.35 12.02
C SER A 269 13.88 -2.29 12.29
N GLY A 270 13.94 -1.12 11.63
CA GLY A 270 13.07 0.02 11.95
C GLY A 270 11.58 -0.17 11.67
N GLY A 271 11.22 -1.11 10.79
CA GLY A 271 9.82 -1.38 10.42
C GLY A 271 9.12 -2.42 11.31
N ALA A 272 9.89 -3.24 12.03
CA ALA A 272 9.36 -4.43 12.69
C ALA A 272 8.26 -4.14 13.75
N PRO A 273 8.35 -3.12 14.61
CA PRO A 273 7.31 -2.86 15.61
C PRO A 273 5.94 -2.54 15.00
N TRP A 274 5.93 -1.78 13.91
CA TRP A 274 4.72 -1.40 13.19
C TRP A 274 4.07 -2.61 12.52
N LEU A 275 4.88 -3.40 11.82
CA LEU A 275 4.42 -4.64 11.17
C LEU A 275 3.92 -5.65 12.19
N PHE A 276 4.59 -5.78 13.32
CA PHE A 276 4.19 -6.68 14.39
C PHE A 276 2.85 -6.29 14.99
N TYR A 277 2.66 -5.00 15.29
CA TYR A 277 1.37 -4.49 15.74
C TYR A 277 0.25 -4.80 14.74
N PHE A 278 0.50 -4.56 13.45
CA PHE A 278 -0.47 -4.85 12.39
C PHE A 278 -0.85 -6.34 12.36
N VAL A 279 0.14 -7.22 12.37
CA VAL A 279 -0.04 -8.68 12.36
C VAL A 279 -0.87 -9.12 13.55
N LEU A 280 -0.56 -8.67 14.77
CA LEU A 280 -1.33 -9.01 15.96
C LEU A 280 -2.77 -8.48 15.87
N THR A 281 -2.93 -7.21 15.50
CA THR A 281 -4.24 -6.54 15.51
C THR A 281 -5.20 -7.12 14.48
N VAL A 282 -4.73 -7.31 13.24
CA VAL A 282 -5.57 -7.91 12.19
C VAL A 282 -5.76 -9.40 12.49
N GLY A 283 -4.70 -10.08 12.91
CA GLY A 283 -4.70 -11.52 13.19
C GLY A 283 -5.79 -11.96 14.17
N GLU A 284 -6.07 -11.19 15.23
CA GLU A 284 -7.08 -11.52 16.24
C GLU A 284 -8.38 -12.09 15.64
N ASN A 285 -8.88 -11.50 14.55
CA ASN A 285 -10.14 -11.91 13.92
C ASN A 285 -10.00 -13.00 12.84
N TYR A 286 -8.78 -13.28 12.34
CA TYR A 286 -8.56 -14.25 11.26
C TYR A 286 -7.91 -15.56 11.72
N LEU A 287 -7.34 -15.61 12.92
CA LEU A 287 -6.62 -16.79 13.43
C LEU A 287 -7.44 -18.08 13.42
N GLY A 288 -8.75 -18.00 13.71
CA GLY A 288 -9.65 -19.16 13.68
C GLY A 288 -9.96 -19.70 12.28
N THR A 289 -9.59 -18.97 11.22
CA THR A 289 -9.88 -19.32 9.82
C THR A 289 -8.66 -19.76 9.02
N LEU A 290 -7.46 -19.67 9.64
CA LEU A 290 -6.21 -20.07 9.00
C LEU A 290 -6.13 -21.59 8.79
N SER A 291 -5.48 -22.00 7.70
CA SER A 291 -5.05 -23.39 7.49
C SER A 291 -3.97 -23.80 8.51
N GLU A 292 -3.65 -25.09 8.59
CA GLU A 292 -2.54 -25.55 9.44
C GLU A 292 -1.20 -24.94 9.00
N GLU A 293 -0.96 -24.90 7.68
CA GLU A 293 0.18 -24.21 7.09
C GLU A 293 0.15 -22.71 7.38
N GLY A 294 -1.03 -22.08 7.30
CA GLY A 294 -1.24 -20.67 7.61
C GLY A 294 -0.88 -20.32 9.05
N LEU A 295 -1.18 -21.22 10.00
CA LEU A 295 -0.81 -21.04 11.40
C LEU A 295 0.70 -21.20 11.64
N LEU A 296 1.37 -22.12 10.94
CA LEU A 296 2.85 -22.22 10.98
C LEU A 296 3.52 -20.97 10.41
N VAL A 297 2.98 -20.45 9.30
CA VAL A 297 3.41 -19.20 8.70
C VAL A 297 3.21 -18.04 9.68
N TYR A 298 2.07 -17.98 10.37
CA TYR A 298 1.82 -16.99 11.42
C TYR A 298 2.85 -17.06 12.55
N LEU A 299 3.14 -18.25 13.08
CA LEU A 299 4.17 -18.44 14.12
C LEU A 299 5.55 -17.99 13.65
N SER A 300 5.92 -18.30 12.40
CA SER A 300 7.19 -17.89 11.80
C SER A 300 7.30 -16.38 11.69
N VAL A 301 6.21 -15.70 11.29
CA VAL A 301 6.14 -14.24 11.23
C VAL A 301 6.28 -13.65 12.64
N LEU A 302 5.55 -14.21 13.62
CA LEU A 302 5.64 -13.72 15.00
C LEU A 302 7.06 -13.84 15.54
N GLN A 303 7.69 -15.01 15.38
CA GLN A 303 9.06 -15.26 15.83
C GLN A 303 10.05 -14.28 15.17
N THR A 304 9.92 -14.04 13.86
CA THR A 304 10.79 -13.14 13.12
C THR A 304 10.65 -11.70 13.59
N LEU A 305 9.42 -11.21 13.70
CA LEU A 305 9.13 -9.82 14.08
C LEU A 305 9.42 -9.54 15.56
N LEU A 306 9.05 -10.46 16.45
CA LEU A 306 9.28 -10.34 17.88
C LEU A 306 10.76 -10.23 18.21
N SER A 307 11.61 -11.04 17.59
CA SER A 307 13.07 -10.97 17.78
C SER A 307 13.68 -9.62 17.38
N ARG A 308 12.97 -8.85 16.53
CA ARG A 308 13.38 -7.54 16.03
C ARG A 308 12.74 -6.38 16.78
N LEU A 309 11.89 -6.63 17.78
CA LEU A 309 11.33 -5.56 18.59
C LEU A 309 12.40 -4.91 19.48
N PRO A 310 12.37 -3.58 19.63
CA PRO A 310 13.25 -2.90 20.57
C PRO A 310 12.89 -3.30 22.00
N VAL A 311 13.90 -3.39 22.86
CA VAL A 311 13.68 -3.65 24.28
C VAL A 311 13.10 -2.38 24.92
N SER A 312 11.98 -2.52 25.65
CA SER A 312 11.39 -1.38 26.35
C SER A 312 12.36 -0.85 27.42
N PRO A 313 12.68 0.46 27.45
CA PRO A 313 13.62 1.03 28.41
C PRO A 313 13.09 1.00 29.85
N ALA A 314 11.79 0.82 30.05
CA ALA A 314 11.14 0.85 31.37
C ALA A 314 11.69 -0.19 32.37
N ASN A 315 12.36 -1.25 31.89
CA ASN A 315 12.90 -2.31 32.75
C ASN A 315 14.43 -2.25 32.96
N THR A 316 15.08 -1.17 32.52
CA THR A 316 16.54 -0.97 32.70
C THR A 316 16.92 -0.18 33.94
N SER A 317 15.96 0.27 34.76
CA SER A 317 16.24 0.98 36.03
C SER A 317 16.56 0.07 37.23
N CYS A 318 16.71 -1.24 37.05
CA CYS A 318 17.23 -2.13 38.10
C CYS A 318 18.77 -2.21 38.03
N GLN A 319 19.45 -1.11 38.33
CA GLN A 319 20.81 -1.14 38.85
C GLN A 319 20.93 -0.21 40.05
N ASP A 320 21.02 -0.86 41.22
CA ASP A 320 21.73 -0.42 42.42
C ASP A 320 21.56 1.03 42.84
N SER A 321 20.47 1.31 43.56
CA SER A 321 20.48 2.33 44.61
C SER A 321 19.48 1.92 45.69
N ALA A 322 19.98 1.25 46.72
CA ALA A 322 19.33 1.22 48.02
C ALA A 322 19.31 2.68 48.54
N SER A 323 18.24 3.40 48.24
CA SER A 323 17.96 4.69 48.85
C SER A 323 16.52 4.65 49.33
N ASP A 324 16.40 4.54 50.64
CA ASP A 324 15.17 4.56 51.41
C ASP A 324 14.65 6.01 51.42
N SER A 325 13.56 6.26 50.71
CA SER A 325 12.79 7.50 50.84
C SER A 325 11.32 7.20 50.57
N GLU A 326 10.55 7.10 51.65
CA GLU A 326 9.09 7.19 51.62
C GLU A 326 8.71 8.61 51.20
N ASP A 327 7.96 8.76 50.10
CA ASP A 327 7.14 9.94 49.88
C ASP A 327 5.90 9.57 49.06
N GLU A 328 4.74 10.00 49.57
CA GLU A 328 3.41 9.70 49.10
C GLU A 328 3.04 10.38 47.78
N SER A 329 2.20 9.67 47.01
CA SER A 329 1.14 10.15 46.11
C SER A 329 1.40 11.37 45.20
N GLY A 330 1.40 11.08 43.91
CA GLY A 330 1.06 12.05 42.87
C GLY A 330 0.86 11.34 41.54
N GLU A 331 -0.39 11.02 41.21
CA GLU A 331 -0.81 10.65 39.85
C GLU A 331 -0.37 11.78 38.91
N THR A 332 0.77 11.58 38.24
CA THR A 332 1.22 12.44 37.16
C THR A 332 0.95 11.69 35.88
N ASP A 333 -0.21 11.99 35.28
CA ASP A 333 -0.51 11.75 33.88
C ASP A 333 0.72 12.12 33.06
N THR A 334 1.51 11.11 32.71
CA THR A 334 2.67 11.28 31.87
C THR A 334 2.12 11.40 30.46
N GLN A 335 1.66 12.60 30.10
CA GLN A 335 1.41 12.97 28.72
C GLN A 335 2.72 12.77 27.95
N THR A 336 2.83 11.61 27.32
CA THR A 336 3.88 11.25 26.39
C THR A 336 3.88 12.32 25.31
N SER A 337 4.90 13.18 25.33
CA SER A 337 5.09 14.24 24.35
C SER A 337 5.02 13.64 22.95
N ALA A 338 3.90 13.88 22.26
CA ALA A 338 3.71 13.47 20.88
C ALA A 338 4.84 14.09 20.03
N PRO A 339 5.50 13.31 19.16
CA PRO A 339 6.44 13.88 18.20
C PRO A 339 5.73 14.97 17.37
N GLU A 340 6.43 16.07 17.06
CA GLU A 340 5.89 17.22 16.31
C GLU A 340 5.28 16.87 14.93
N ASP A 341 5.47 15.64 14.42
CA ASP A 341 4.97 15.13 13.13
C ASP A 341 3.65 14.32 13.22
N GLY A 342 3.00 14.27 14.40
CA GLY A 342 1.71 13.56 14.58
C GLY A 342 1.78 12.05 14.34
N ARG A 343 2.97 11.46 14.49
CA ARG A 343 3.21 10.01 14.37
C ARG A 343 3.39 9.37 15.72
N LEU A 344 2.96 8.12 15.84
CA LEU A 344 3.13 7.34 17.05
C LEU A 344 4.61 7.03 17.32
N SER A 345 4.92 6.84 18.60
CA SER A 345 6.29 6.55 19.04
C SER A 345 6.57 5.04 19.04
N VAL A 346 7.82 4.67 18.79
CA VAL A 346 8.27 3.27 18.82
C VAL A 346 8.08 2.61 20.20
N PRO A 347 8.35 3.27 21.35
CA PRO A 347 8.08 2.68 22.65
C PRO A 347 6.60 2.35 22.86
N TYR A 348 5.71 3.29 22.50
CA TYR A 348 4.26 3.10 22.62
C TYR A 348 3.78 1.88 21.82
N ILE A 349 4.13 1.80 20.53
CA ILE A 349 3.69 0.68 19.70
C ILE A 349 4.27 -0.67 20.17
N THR A 350 5.48 -0.66 20.71
CA THR A 350 6.12 -1.87 21.26
C THR A 350 5.38 -2.36 22.51
N GLU A 351 4.97 -1.46 23.39
CA GLU A 351 4.17 -1.80 24.56
C GLU A 351 2.80 -2.38 24.15
N GLU A 352 2.14 -1.75 23.17
CA GLU A 352 0.87 -2.25 22.63
C GLU A 352 1.00 -3.65 22.01
N CYS A 353 2.12 -3.94 21.33
CA CYS A 353 2.40 -5.28 20.84
C CYS A 353 2.49 -6.32 21.97
N LEU A 354 3.20 -5.99 23.05
CA LEU A 354 3.37 -6.89 24.19
C LEU A 354 2.04 -7.12 24.91
N LYS A 355 1.22 -6.07 25.10
CA LYS A 355 -0.14 -6.19 25.64
C LYS A 355 -1.02 -7.09 24.77
N LYS A 356 -0.96 -6.95 23.44
CA LYS A 356 -1.72 -7.78 22.50
C LYS A 356 -1.33 -9.25 22.55
N LEU A 357 -0.03 -9.55 22.66
CA LEU A 357 0.45 -10.92 22.86
C LEU A 357 -0.08 -11.55 24.15
N ASP A 358 -0.16 -10.77 25.24
CA ASP A 358 -0.64 -11.22 26.55
C ASP A 358 -2.18 -11.34 26.63
N THR A 359 -2.89 -10.99 25.56
CA THR A 359 -4.34 -11.21 25.53
C THR A 359 -4.67 -12.70 25.61
N LYS A 360 -5.76 -13.03 26.31
CA LYS A 360 -6.25 -14.41 26.45
C LYS A 360 -6.51 -15.08 25.10
N GLN A 361 -7.02 -14.34 24.12
CA GLN A 361 -7.30 -14.86 22.78
C GLN A 361 -6.02 -15.22 22.03
N GLN A 362 -5.02 -14.32 22.04
CA GLN A 362 -3.74 -14.55 21.38
C GLN A 362 -3.00 -15.72 22.04
N THR A 363 -2.93 -15.71 23.37
CA THR A 363 -2.29 -16.77 24.16
C THR A 363 -2.95 -18.12 23.94
N ASN A 364 -4.28 -18.20 24.02
CA ASN A 364 -5.01 -19.45 23.80
C ASN A 364 -4.82 -19.99 22.38
N THR A 365 -4.79 -19.11 21.36
CA THR A 365 -4.53 -19.53 19.98
C THR A 365 -3.14 -20.16 19.85
N LEU A 366 -2.12 -19.52 20.40
CA LEU A 366 -0.74 -20.04 20.38
C LEU A 366 -0.61 -21.37 21.14
N LEU A 367 -1.29 -21.51 22.28
CA LEU A 367 -1.31 -22.76 23.05
C LEU A 367 -2.06 -23.87 22.32
N ASN A 368 -3.22 -23.56 21.73
CA ASN A 368 -4.02 -24.51 20.96
C ASN A 368 -3.29 -25.04 19.71
N LEU A 369 -2.30 -24.32 19.20
CA LEU A 369 -1.46 -24.79 18.10
C LEU A 369 -0.50 -25.90 18.52
N VAL A 370 -0.01 -25.83 19.75
CA VAL A 370 1.05 -26.71 20.27
C VAL A 370 0.48 -27.88 21.07
N TRP A 371 -0.72 -27.73 21.63
CA TRP A 371 -1.40 -28.79 22.40
C TRP A 371 -2.29 -29.72 21.58
N ARG A 372 -2.25 -29.64 20.25
CA ARG A 372 -2.94 -30.61 19.38
C ARG A 372 -2.08 -31.86 19.22
N ASP A 373 -2.70 -33.02 19.19
CA ASP A 373 -2.03 -34.30 18.92
C ASP A 373 -1.37 -34.34 17.52
N SER A 374 -1.79 -33.45 16.61
CA SER A 374 -1.22 -33.28 15.26
C SER A 374 -0.15 -32.18 15.16
N ALA A 375 0.28 -31.56 16.27
CA ALA A 375 1.24 -30.47 16.23
C ALA A 375 2.59 -30.92 15.67
N SER A 376 3.11 -30.20 14.67
CA SER A 376 4.40 -30.48 14.05
C SER A 376 5.58 -30.09 14.96
N GLU A 377 6.72 -30.76 14.81
CA GLU A 377 7.98 -30.41 15.50
C GLU A 377 8.39 -28.94 15.25
N GLU A 378 8.09 -28.43 14.04
CA GLU A 378 8.33 -27.04 13.68
C GLU A 378 7.49 -26.06 14.51
N ALA A 379 6.21 -26.37 14.76
CA ALA A 379 5.35 -25.56 15.62
C ALA A 379 5.91 -25.45 17.05
N PHE A 380 6.38 -26.57 17.62
CA PHE A 380 7.00 -26.59 18.95
C PHE A 380 8.27 -25.73 18.98
N THR A 381 9.12 -25.85 17.95
CA THR A 381 10.38 -25.09 17.85
C THR A 381 10.12 -23.59 17.76
N LEU A 382 9.17 -23.18 16.92
CA LEU A 382 8.77 -21.77 16.78
C LEU A 382 8.18 -21.22 18.08
N MET A 383 7.30 -21.97 18.73
CA MET A 383 6.71 -21.55 20.01
C MET A 383 7.76 -21.43 21.11
N ALA A 384 8.69 -22.39 21.20
CA ALA A 384 9.80 -22.32 22.15
C ALA A 384 10.68 -21.07 21.92
N ALA A 385 10.96 -20.74 20.65
CA ALA A 385 11.70 -19.53 20.29
C ALA A 385 10.94 -18.24 20.66
N ILE A 386 9.63 -18.19 20.43
CA ILE A 386 8.78 -17.07 20.83
C ILE A 386 8.81 -16.90 22.36
N CYS A 387 8.55 -17.96 23.12
CA CYS A 387 8.56 -17.94 24.58
C CYS A 387 9.93 -17.52 25.13
N HIS A 388 11.02 -18.07 24.59
CA HIS A 388 12.37 -17.69 24.96
C HIS A 388 12.62 -16.19 24.72
N THR A 389 12.20 -15.66 23.57
CA THR A 389 12.34 -14.23 23.26
C THR A 389 11.56 -13.35 24.23
N LEU A 390 10.32 -13.72 24.57
CA LEU A 390 9.51 -13.00 25.56
C LEU A 390 10.15 -12.99 26.95
N MET A 391 10.67 -14.14 27.40
CA MET A 391 11.30 -14.28 28.72
C MET A 391 12.65 -13.56 28.80
N VAL A 392 13.50 -13.70 27.79
CA VAL A 392 14.90 -13.26 27.84
C VAL A 392 15.06 -11.82 27.36
N GLN A 393 14.44 -11.46 26.23
CA GLN A 393 14.61 -10.14 25.60
C GLN A 393 13.65 -9.11 26.18
N HIS A 394 12.37 -9.47 26.35
CA HIS A 394 11.34 -8.54 26.84
C HIS A 394 11.05 -8.66 28.34
N ARG A 395 11.62 -9.66 29.02
CA ARG A 395 11.46 -9.92 30.46
C ARG A 395 9.98 -9.94 30.89
N VAL A 396 9.10 -10.45 30.03
CA VAL A 396 7.68 -10.61 30.36
C VAL A 396 7.61 -11.59 31.53
N MET A 397 7.14 -11.13 32.69
CA MET A 397 7.09 -11.96 33.90
C MET A 397 6.16 -13.14 33.65
N VAL A 398 6.68 -14.35 33.78
CA VAL A 398 5.84 -15.53 33.97
C VAL A 398 5.10 -15.33 35.30
N PRO A 399 3.75 -15.27 35.33
CA PRO A 399 3.04 -15.25 36.59
C PRO A 399 3.49 -16.48 37.37
N LYS A 400 4.03 -16.29 38.59
CA LYS A 400 4.40 -17.40 39.47
C LYS A 400 3.19 -18.31 39.57
N ALA A 401 3.25 -19.47 38.91
CA ALA A 401 2.20 -20.46 39.00
C ALA A 401 1.96 -20.70 40.49
N ARG A 402 0.73 -20.42 40.95
CA ARG A 402 0.33 -20.82 42.30
C ARG A 402 0.49 -22.32 42.34
N MET A 403 1.58 -22.79 42.96
CA MET A 403 1.70 -24.16 43.39
C MET A 403 0.48 -24.41 44.28
N TYR A 404 -0.50 -25.14 43.76
CA TYR A 404 -1.50 -25.77 44.60
C TYR A 404 -0.73 -26.69 45.54
N LYS A 405 -0.54 -26.24 46.78
CA LYS A 405 -0.08 -27.09 47.87
C LYS A 405 -1.25 -27.99 48.26
N GLY A 406 -1.00 -29.30 48.16
CA GLY A 406 -1.51 -30.35 49.04
C GLY A 406 -2.99 -30.63 48.97
#